data_AF-A0AAW4E2A0-F1
#
_entry.id   AF-A0AAW4E2A0-F1
#
_cell.length_a   1.000
_cell.length_b   1.000
_cell.length_c   1.000
_cell.angle_alpha   90.00
_cell.angle_beta   90.00
_cell.angle_gamma   90.00
#
_symmetry.space_group_name_H-M   'P 1'
#
loop_
_entity.id
_entity.type
_entity.pdbx_description
1 polymer ?
#
loop_
_entity_poly.entity_id
_entity_poly.type
_entity_poly.pdbx_seq_one_letter_code
_entity_poly.pdbx_strand_id
1 'polypeptide(L)'
;MKQVLKPAVAMLYWLSGLACLALLLGTLHALGIDYPAKIDSLYWGALLALAGLSLLDACWLLRRPSPRIQRELAGSLALDRWNEARLDLQHDGAKPLTLRVFDHLPQGLEHEDLPQTITLPARGKGSIGYRLRPSSRGHFTFEHCEISLPGPLRLWTARRHVAVQSTTRVYPDFARLYGGQLLAVDNWLSQLGVRQLQRRGLGMEFNQLREFREGDSLRQIDWKATARQRTPIAREYQDERDQQIVFMLDCGRRMRSQDGDLSHFDHALNACLLLSYVALRQGDSVGLATFAGEQDRYLAPVKGAGQLNLLLNSVYDLQTTRKPADYSSAVRQLMVPHKKRSLVVLITNLRDEDDEELLAAVRQLGKHHRVLIASLREEVLDSLRQSPVQTADEALEYCGAISFLNARTSLHDRLRAQGMAIMDARPKELGPQLIARYLNWKKAGTL
;
A
#
# COMPACT_ATOMS: atom_id res chain seq x y z
N MET A 1 -20.53 -18.78 18.45
CA MET A 1 -21.04 -18.64 17.06
C MET A 1 -22.40 -17.97 17.12
N LYS A 2 -22.59 -16.81 16.48
CA LYS A 2 -23.93 -16.26 16.28
C LYS A 2 -24.57 -17.03 15.13
N GLN A 3 -25.78 -17.54 15.34
CA GLN A 3 -26.55 -18.28 14.34
C GLN A 3 -27.88 -17.57 14.13
N VAL A 4 -28.20 -17.26 12.88
CA VAL A 4 -29.47 -16.65 12.49
C VAL A 4 -30.17 -17.57 11.50
N LEU A 5 -31.37 -18.02 11.86
CA LEU A 5 -32.26 -18.74 10.96
C LEU A 5 -33.04 -17.73 10.11
N LYS A 6 -33.11 -17.98 8.81
CA LYS A 6 -33.91 -17.21 7.85
C LYS A 6 -34.82 -18.15 7.07
N PRO A 7 -36.09 -17.78 6.82
CA PRO A 7 -36.94 -18.57 5.94
C PRO A 7 -36.33 -18.60 4.55
N ALA A 8 -36.32 -19.78 3.93
CA ALA A 8 -35.89 -19.93 2.55
C ALA A 8 -37.00 -19.50 1.58
N VAL A 9 -36.63 -19.21 0.34
CA VAL A 9 -37.58 -18.80 -0.71
C VAL A 9 -38.68 -19.85 -0.92
N ALA A 10 -38.35 -21.15 -0.80
CA ALA A 10 -39.34 -22.23 -0.91
C ALA A 10 -40.42 -22.15 0.19
N MET A 11 -40.05 -21.81 1.43
CA MET A 11 -41.01 -21.62 2.52
C MET A 11 -41.95 -20.45 2.23
N LEU A 12 -41.42 -19.36 1.66
CA LEU A 12 -42.23 -18.21 1.24
C LEU A 12 -43.22 -18.60 0.12
N TYR A 13 -42.81 -19.41 -0.86
CA TYR A 13 -43.71 -19.90 -1.91
C TYR A 13 -44.83 -20.81 -1.38
N TRP A 14 -44.52 -21.71 -0.45
CA TRP A 14 -45.54 -22.55 0.19
C TRP A 14 -46.52 -21.72 1.00
N LEU A 15 -46.04 -20.74 1.77
CA LEU A 15 -46.89 -19.83 2.53
C LEU A 15 -47.72 -18.94 1.62
N SER A 16 -47.16 -18.40 0.53
CA SER A 16 -47.92 -17.59 -0.42
C SER A 16 -48.97 -18.42 -1.16
N GLY A 17 -48.66 -19.66 -1.54
CA GLY A 17 -49.62 -20.56 -2.16
C GLY A 17 -50.79 -20.88 -1.23
N LEU A 18 -50.51 -21.18 0.04
CA LEU A 18 -51.54 -21.38 1.06
C LEU A 18 -52.33 -20.09 1.35
N ALA A 19 -51.69 -18.92 1.35
CA ALA A 19 -52.37 -17.64 1.53
C ALA A 19 -53.31 -17.32 0.36
N CYS A 20 -52.88 -17.54 -0.89
CA CYS A 20 -53.74 -17.39 -2.07
C CYS A 20 -54.92 -18.36 -2.04
N LEU A 21 -54.69 -19.61 -1.63
CA LEU A 21 -55.76 -20.59 -1.46
C LEU A 21 -56.75 -20.16 -0.36
N ALA A 22 -56.26 -19.65 0.76
CA ALA A 22 -57.10 -19.13 1.84
C ALA A 22 -57.95 -17.93 1.40
N LEU A 23 -57.36 -17.01 0.63
CA LEU A 23 -58.08 -15.89 0.02
C LEU A 23 -59.17 -16.38 -0.92
N LEU A 24 -58.87 -17.35 -1.80
CA LEU A 24 -59.84 -17.92 -2.72
C LEU A 24 -61.00 -18.59 -1.98
N LEU A 25 -60.72 -19.44 -0.98
CA LEU A 25 -61.76 -20.08 -0.17
C LEU A 25 -62.61 -19.06 0.60
N GLY A 26 -61.98 -18.02 1.18
CA GLY A 26 -62.67 -16.91 1.82
C GLY A 26 -63.57 -16.12 0.86
N THR A 27 -63.13 -15.89 -0.38
CA THR A 27 -63.97 -15.23 -1.41
C THR A 27 -65.15 -16.08 -1.85
N LEU A 28 -64.97 -17.41 -2.04
CA LEU A 28 -66.07 -18.31 -2.37
C LEU A 28 -67.11 -18.35 -1.25
N HIS A 29 -66.67 -18.40 0.00
CA HIS A 29 -67.54 -18.34 1.17
C HIS A 29 -68.31 -17.01 1.24
N ALA A 30 -67.63 -15.87 1.01
CA ALA A 30 -68.25 -14.54 1.01
C ALA A 30 -69.27 -14.35 -0.14
N LEU A 31 -69.07 -15.02 -1.28
CA LEU A 31 -69.99 -15.02 -2.42
C LEU A 31 -71.15 -16.01 -2.27
N GLY A 32 -71.21 -16.78 -1.16
CA GLY A 32 -72.25 -17.78 -0.91
C GLY A 32 -72.16 -18.99 -1.85
N ILE A 33 -70.99 -19.26 -2.42
CA ILE A 33 -70.75 -20.42 -3.27
C ILE A 33 -70.38 -21.61 -2.39
N ASP A 34 -71.27 -22.60 -2.31
CA ASP A 34 -71.03 -23.81 -1.54
C ASP A 34 -69.90 -24.64 -2.13
N TYR A 35 -68.95 -25.00 -1.27
CA TYR A 35 -67.88 -25.94 -1.58
C TYR A 35 -67.81 -27.03 -0.51
N PRO A 36 -67.28 -28.23 -0.83
CA PRO A 36 -67.23 -29.32 0.15
C PRO A 36 -66.42 -28.94 1.40
N ALA A 37 -66.99 -29.14 2.59
CA ALA A 37 -66.30 -28.89 3.88
C ALA A 37 -64.98 -29.68 4.05
N LYS A 38 -64.78 -30.75 3.27
CA LYS A 38 -63.50 -31.48 3.19
C LYS A 38 -62.35 -30.57 2.74
N ILE A 39 -62.62 -29.52 1.96
CA ILE A 39 -61.59 -28.58 1.46
C ILE A 39 -60.99 -27.75 2.61
N ASP A 40 -61.81 -27.28 3.56
CA ASP A 40 -61.31 -26.56 4.74
C ASP A 40 -60.44 -27.48 5.61
N SER A 41 -60.86 -28.73 5.79
CA SER A 41 -60.07 -29.72 6.55
C SER A 41 -58.74 -30.03 5.87
N LEU A 42 -58.71 -30.07 4.52
CA LEU A 42 -57.50 -30.28 3.74
C LEU A 42 -56.55 -29.08 3.83
N TYR A 43 -57.09 -27.86 3.81
CA TYR A 43 -56.33 -26.62 4.00
C TYR A 43 -55.63 -26.60 5.37
N TRP A 44 -56.38 -26.80 6.46
CA TRP A 44 -55.82 -26.83 7.82
C TRP A 44 -54.82 -27.98 7.99
N GLY A 45 -55.08 -29.14 7.40
CA GLY A 45 -54.15 -30.27 7.35
C GLY A 45 -52.83 -29.91 6.64
N ALA A 46 -52.91 -29.24 5.49
CA ALA A 46 -51.73 -28.79 4.74
C ALA A 46 -50.93 -27.73 5.50
N LEU A 47 -51.60 -26.78 6.17
CA LEU A 47 -50.96 -25.77 6.99
C LEU A 47 -50.23 -26.39 8.20
N LEU A 48 -50.87 -27.33 8.90
CA LEU A 48 -50.29 -28.03 10.04
C LEU A 48 -49.12 -28.92 9.61
N ALA A 49 -49.23 -29.60 8.47
CA ALA A 49 -48.14 -30.37 7.88
C ALA A 49 -46.94 -29.47 7.54
N LEU A 50 -47.16 -28.31 6.91
CA LEU A 50 -46.10 -27.35 6.61
C LEU A 50 -45.44 -26.83 7.90
N ALA A 51 -46.23 -26.49 8.92
CA ALA A 51 -45.72 -26.05 10.22
C ALA A 51 -44.84 -27.13 10.88
N GLY A 52 -45.30 -28.38 10.90
CA GLY A 52 -44.54 -29.52 11.42
C GLY A 52 -43.23 -29.77 10.66
N LEU A 53 -43.29 -29.78 9.33
CA LEU A 53 -42.10 -29.92 8.48
C LEU A 53 -41.13 -28.75 8.67
N SER A 54 -41.63 -27.53 8.84
CA SER A 54 -40.79 -26.34 9.07
C SER A 54 -40.05 -26.40 10.41
N LEU A 55 -40.72 -26.85 11.49
CA LEU A 55 -40.10 -27.02 12.81
C LEU A 55 -39.04 -28.12 12.79
N LEU A 56 -39.35 -29.22 12.09
CA LEU A 56 -38.45 -30.35 11.95
C LEU A 56 -37.22 -29.99 11.11
N ASP A 57 -37.38 -29.24 10.00
CA ASP A 57 -36.27 -28.71 9.20
C ASP A 57 -35.39 -27.75 10.01
N ALA A 58 -36.00 -26.83 10.78
CA ALA A 58 -35.28 -25.92 11.67
C ALA A 58 -34.48 -26.68 12.74
N CYS A 59 -35.08 -27.68 13.40
CA CYS A 59 -34.41 -28.50 14.40
C CYS A 59 -33.23 -29.29 13.81
N TRP A 60 -33.40 -29.90 12.64
CA TRP A 60 -32.31 -30.58 11.93
C TRP A 60 -31.18 -29.63 11.56
N LEU A 61 -31.52 -28.44 11.07
CA LEU A 61 -30.55 -27.44 10.68
C LEU A 61 -29.78 -26.84 11.87
N LEU A 62 -30.43 -26.66 13.02
CA LEU A 62 -29.77 -26.21 14.26
C LEU A 62 -28.75 -27.24 14.77
N ARG A 63 -29.08 -28.54 14.70
CA ARG A 63 -28.19 -29.62 15.17
C ARG A 63 -27.05 -29.96 14.22
N ARG A 64 -27.10 -29.50 12.96
CA ARG A 64 -26.08 -29.81 11.96
C ARG A 64 -24.76 -29.12 12.32
N PRO A 65 -23.60 -29.82 12.36
CA PRO A 65 -22.32 -29.19 12.62
C PRO A 65 -21.91 -28.29 11.44
N SER A 66 -21.11 -27.26 11.73
CA SER A 66 -20.47 -26.44 10.69
C SER A 66 -19.22 -27.14 10.17
N PRO A 67 -18.87 -26.97 8.88
CA PRO A 67 -17.57 -27.40 8.37
C PRO A 67 -16.44 -26.62 9.06
N ARG A 68 -15.26 -27.23 9.13
CA ARG A 68 -14.03 -26.54 9.52
C ARG A 68 -13.55 -25.74 8.32
N ILE A 69 -13.13 -24.50 8.54
CA ILE A 69 -12.67 -23.60 7.49
C ILE A 69 -11.26 -23.14 7.84
N GLN A 70 -10.37 -23.19 6.86
CA GLN A 70 -9.02 -22.62 6.94
C GLN A 70 -8.84 -21.65 5.77
N ARG A 71 -8.19 -20.52 6.04
CA ARG A 71 -7.87 -19.51 5.04
C ARG A 71 -6.39 -19.62 4.68
N GLU A 72 -6.11 -19.85 3.41
CA GLU A 72 -4.79 -19.71 2.82
C GLU A 72 -4.70 -18.33 2.15
N LEU A 73 -3.77 -17.52 2.63
CA LEU A 73 -3.56 -16.15 2.17
C LEU A 73 -2.05 -15.86 2.14
N ALA A 74 -1.61 -15.08 1.16
CA ALA A 74 -0.25 -14.60 1.13
C ALA A 74 0.07 -13.75 2.39
N GLY A 75 1.21 -14.02 3.03
CA GLY A 75 1.65 -13.26 4.21
C GLY A 75 1.91 -11.78 3.95
N SER A 76 2.13 -11.41 2.68
CA SER A 76 2.27 -10.04 2.21
C SER A 76 1.53 -9.84 0.90
N LEU A 77 0.87 -8.70 0.76
CA LEU A 77 0.18 -8.25 -0.45
C LEU A 77 0.79 -6.95 -0.95
N ALA A 78 0.63 -6.67 -2.25
CA ALA A 78 0.98 -5.38 -2.84
C ALA A 78 -0.27 -4.49 -2.95
N LEU A 79 -0.12 -3.20 -2.67
CA LEU A 79 -1.16 -2.19 -2.87
C LEU A 79 -1.66 -2.19 -4.32
N ASP A 80 -2.98 -2.08 -4.50
CA ASP A 80 -3.66 -1.98 -5.81
C ASP A 80 -3.37 -3.17 -6.76
N ARG A 81 -3.00 -4.33 -6.20
CA ARG A 81 -2.80 -5.56 -6.97
C ARG A 81 -3.82 -6.62 -6.58
N TRP A 82 -4.41 -7.24 -7.59
CA TRP A 82 -5.22 -8.44 -7.40
C TRP A 82 -4.36 -9.61 -6.95
N ASN A 83 -4.75 -10.23 -5.84
CA ASN A 83 -4.13 -11.41 -5.28
C ASN A 83 -5.19 -12.49 -5.08
N GLU A 84 -4.79 -13.75 -5.17
CA GLU A 84 -5.66 -14.88 -4.90
C GLU A 84 -5.60 -15.27 -3.43
N ALA A 85 -6.76 -15.57 -2.86
CA ALA A 85 -6.92 -16.16 -1.55
C ALA A 85 -7.78 -17.42 -1.67
N ARG A 86 -7.54 -18.39 -0.81
CA ARG A 86 -8.24 -19.68 -0.84
C ARG A 86 -8.84 -20.00 0.51
N LEU A 87 -10.06 -20.51 0.49
CA LEU A 87 -10.70 -21.11 1.66
C LEU A 87 -10.78 -22.61 1.45
N ASP A 88 -10.19 -23.35 2.38
CA ASP A 88 -10.28 -24.79 2.46
C ASP A 88 -11.31 -25.19 3.50
N LEU A 89 -12.30 -25.97 3.06
CA LEU A 89 -13.39 -26.45 3.86
C LEU A 89 -13.28 -27.96 4.04
N GLN A 90 -13.40 -28.39 5.30
CA GLN A 90 -13.48 -29.79 5.66
C GLN A 90 -14.85 -30.09 6.29
N HIS A 91 -15.53 -31.09 5.75
CA HIS A 91 -16.83 -31.53 6.20
C HIS A 91 -16.75 -32.96 6.72
N ASP A 92 -17.05 -33.15 8.00
CA ASP A 92 -16.98 -34.47 8.65
C ASP A 92 -18.33 -35.25 8.59
N GLY A 93 -19.36 -34.68 7.95
CA GLY A 93 -20.68 -35.29 7.89
C GLY A 93 -20.80 -36.41 6.84
N ALA A 94 -21.68 -37.38 7.12
CA ALA A 94 -21.89 -38.56 6.26
C ALA A 94 -22.68 -38.31 4.96
N LYS A 95 -23.30 -37.14 4.81
CA LYS A 95 -24.03 -36.73 3.60
C LYS A 95 -23.34 -35.53 2.96
N PRO A 96 -23.41 -35.38 1.62
CA PRO A 96 -22.89 -34.19 0.96
C PRO A 96 -23.56 -32.92 1.50
N LEU A 97 -22.81 -31.83 1.51
CA LEU A 97 -23.24 -30.55 2.03
C LEU A 97 -22.98 -29.47 0.98
N THR A 98 -24.06 -28.94 0.42
CA THR A 98 -24.01 -27.71 -0.38
C THR A 98 -24.20 -26.52 0.56
N LEU A 99 -23.31 -25.54 0.49
CA LEU A 99 -23.34 -24.34 1.30
C LEU A 99 -22.82 -23.15 0.50
N ARG A 100 -23.22 -21.93 0.90
CA ARG A 100 -22.67 -20.68 0.37
C ARG A 100 -21.71 -20.08 1.39
N VAL A 101 -20.54 -19.65 0.94
CA VAL A 101 -19.48 -19.04 1.77
C VAL A 101 -19.31 -17.59 1.36
N PHE A 102 -19.12 -16.73 2.35
CA PHE A 102 -18.63 -15.38 2.18
C PHE A 102 -17.48 -15.15 3.18
N ASP A 103 -16.31 -14.76 2.70
CA ASP A 103 -15.23 -14.34 3.60
C ASP A 103 -15.44 -12.87 3.96
N HIS A 104 -15.47 -12.51 5.25
CA HIS A 104 -15.61 -11.12 5.63
C HIS A 104 -14.24 -10.44 5.60
N LEU A 105 -13.99 -9.67 4.54
CA LEU A 105 -12.78 -8.88 4.40
C LEU A 105 -12.83 -7.63 5.28
N PRO A 106 -11.70 -7.22 5.90
CA PRO A 106 -11.58 -5.93 6.56
C PRO A 106 -11.75 -4.76 5.58
N GLN A 107 -12.11 -3.59 6.11
CA GLN A 107 -12.24 -2.36 5.32
C GLN A 107 -10.92 -2.03 4.62
N GLY A 108 -10.99 -1.65 3.34
CA GLY A 108 -9.79 -1.36 2.52
C GLY A 108 -9.30 -2.53 1.67
N LEU A 109 -10.01 -3.66 1.67
CA LEU A 109 -9.84 -4.74 0.70
C LEU A 109 -11.09 -4.86 -0.17
N GLU A 110 -10.90 -4.74 -1.47
CA GLU A 110 -11.90 -5.09 -2.47
C GLU A 110 -11.84 -6.59 -2.78
N HIS A 111 -12.95 -7.15 -3.25
CA HIS A 111 -13.03 -8.57 -3.57
C HIS A 111 -13.81 -8.81 -4.86
N GLU A 112 -13.46 -9.91 -5.54
CA GLU A 112 -14.21 -10.49 -6.65
C GLU A 112 -14.61 -11.93 -6.28
N ASP A 113 -15.57 -12.48 -7.03
CA ASP A 113 -16.03 -13.87 -6.93
C ASP A 113 -16.74 -14.29 -5.64
N LEU A 114 -16.73 -13.48 -4.57
CA LEU A 114 -17.52 -13.73 -3.36
C LEU A 114 -18.92 -13.09 -3.44
N PRO A 115 -19.95 -13.74 -2.86
CA PRO A 115 -19.97 -15.06 -2.22
C PRO A 115 -20.04 -16.24 -3.22
N GLN A 116 -19.46 -17.38 -2.85
CA GLN A 116 -19.47 -18.61 -3.68
C GLN A 116 -20.29 -19.74 -3.07
N THR A 117 -20.79 -20.65 -3.93
CA THR A 117 -21.47 -21.88 -3.51
C THR A 117 -20.60 -23.08 -3.79
N ILE A 118 -20.38 -23.94 -2.78
CA ILE A 118 -19.60 -25.17 -2.89
C ILE A 118 -20.41 -26.35 -2.39
N THR A 119 -20.21 -27.51 -3.03
CA THR A 119 -20.73 -28.80 -2.56
C THR A 119 -19.59 -29.64 -2.04
N LEU A 120 -19.59 -29.89 -0.74
CA LEU A 120 -18.62 -30.75 -0.07
C LEU A 120 -19.12 -32.20 -0.11
N PRO A 121 -18.30 -33.17 -0.56
CA PRO A 121 -18.68 -34.57 -0.52
C PRO A 121 -18.78 -35.07 0.93
N ALA A 122 -19.44 -36.22 1.12
CA ALA A 122 -19.51 -36.86 2.43
C ALA A 122 -18.11 -37.14 2.98
N ARG A 123 -17.83 -36.69 4.21
CA ARG A 123 -16.51 -36.79 4.86
C ARG A 123 -15.37 -36.25 3.99
N GLY A 124 -15.65 -35.22 3.20
CA GLY A 124 -14.78 -34.71 2.16
C GLY A 124 -14.18 -33.34 2.46
N LYS A 125 -13.27 -32.94 1.58
CA LYS A 125 -12.69 -31.60 1.52
C LYS A 125 -13.10 -30.91 0.22
N GLY A 126 -13.12 -29.59 0.25
CA GLY A 126 -13.33 -28.76 -0.93
C GLY A 126 -12.71 -27.40 -0.72
N SER A 127 -12.41 -26.71 -1.81
CA SER A 127 -11.72 -25.44 -1.77
C SER A 127 -12.39 -24.44 -2.69
N ILE A 128 -12.40 -23.18 -2.28
CA ILE A 128 -12.84 -22.05 -3.11
C ILE A 128 -11.72 -21.03 -3.18
N GLY A 129 -11.44 -20.53 -4.38
CA GLY A 129 -10.53 -19.42 -4.63
C GLY A 129 -11.33 -18.15 -4.87
N TYR A 130 -10.87 -17.03 -4.32
CA TYR A 130 -11.42 -15.70 -4.60
C TYR A 130 -10.28 -14.70 -4.75
N ARG A 131 -10.56 -13.58 -5.43
CA ARG A 131 -9.57 -12.52 -5.63
C ARG A 131 -9.84 -11.36 -4.69
N LEU A 132 -8.77 -10.74 -4.20
CA LEU A 132 -8.81 -9.54 -3.39
C LEU A 132 -7.80 -8.51 -3.85
N ARG A 133 -8.12 -7.23 -3.68
CA ARG A 133 -7.27 -6.09 -4.01
C ARG A 133 -7.24 -5.08 -2.86
N PRO A 134 -6.06 -4.82 -2.27
CA PRO A 134 -5.94 -3.78 -1.25
C PRO A 134 -6.00 -2.38 -1.85
N SER A 135 -6.88 -1.53 -1.33
CA SER A 135 -6.98 -0.11 -1.69
C SER A 135 -6.18 0.81 -0.76
N SER A 136 -5.65 0.27 0.35
CA SER A 136 -4.76 1.00 1.27
C SER A 136 -3.69 0.08 1.84
N ARG A 137 -2.56 0.66 2.24
CA ARG A 137 -1.46 -0.09 2.86
C ARG A 137 -1.68 -0.32 4.36
N GLY A 138 -0.92 -1.26 4.93
CA GLY A 138 -0.86 -1.46 6.37
C GLY A 138 -1.15 -2.89 6.80
N HIS A 139 -1.59 -3.05 8.04
CA HIS A 139 -1.88 -4.35 8.63
C HIS A 139 -3.39 -4.63 8.57
N PHE A 140 -3.75 -5.79 8.03
CA PHE A 140 -5.13 -6.21 7.87
C PHE A 140 -5.38 -7.52 8.61
N THR A 141 -6.48 -7.57 9.35
CA THR A 141 -6.90 -8.74 10.11
C THR A 141 -8.27 -9.20 9.60
N PHE A 142 -8.35 -10.47 9.24
CA PHE A 142 -9.57 -11.17 8.91
C PHE A 142 -10.08 -11.88 10.16
N GLU A 143 -11.35 -11.70 10.51
CA GLU A 143 -11.88 -12.21 11.76
C GLU A 143 -12.68 -13.52 11.59
N HIS A 144 -13.53 -13.58 10.57
CA HIS A 144 -14.50 -14.65 10.42
C HIS A 144 -14.94 -14.83 8.97
N CYS A 145 -15.46 -16.01 8.68
CA CYS A 145 -16.18 -16.31 7.44
C CYS A 145 -17.66 -16.53 7.77
N GLU A 146 -18.55 -16.06 6.90
CA GLU A 146 -19.97 -16.38 6.95
C GLU A 146 -20.26 -17.61 6.09
N ILE A 147 -20.99 -18.57 6.65
CA ILE A 147 -21.56 -19.68 5.91
C ILE A 147 -23.08 -19.64 5.97
N SER A 148 -23.70 -19.97 4.84
CA SER A 148 -25.13 -20.09 4.68
C SER A 148 -25.46 -21.54 4.34
N LEU A 149 -26.08 -22.22 5.30
CA LEU A 149 -26.41 -23.64 5.26
C LEU A 149 -27.91 -23.82 4.97
N PRO A 150 -28.30 -24.44 3.84
CA PRO A 150 -29.70 -24.78 3.61
C PRO A 150 -30.14 -25.95 4.51
N GLY A 151 -31.38 -25.89 4.99
CA GLY A 151 -32.07 -26.99 5.67
C GLY A 151 -32.25 -28.20 4.74
N PRO A 152 -32.30 -29.43 5.26
CA PRO A 152 -32.58 -30.63 4.47
C PRO A 152 -33.86 -30.55 3.61
N LEU A 153 -34.92 -29.91 4.12
CA LEU A 153 -36.18 -29.69 3.39
C LEU A 153 -36.20 -28.35 2.63
N ARG A 154 -35.11 -27.58 2.66
CA ARG A 154 -34.98 -26.25 2.06
C ARG A 154 -36.06 -25.26 2.51
N LEU A 155 -36.64 -25.43 3.69
CA LEU A 155 -37.61 -24.49 4.27
C LEU A 155 -36.89 -23.38 5.04
N TRP A 156 -35.74 -23.70 5.66
CA TRP A 156 -34.90 -22.74 6.37
C TRP A 156 -33.50 -22.65 5.79
N THR A 157 -32.86 -21.50 6.00
CA THR A 157 -31.43 -21.28 5.79
C THR A 157 -30.80 -20.78 7.08
N ALA A 158 -29.70 -21.38 7.52
CA ALA A 158 -28.97 -20.95 8.70
C ALA A 158 -27.71 -20.21 8.29
N ARG A 159 -27.60 -18.95 8.72
CA ARG A 159 -26.40 -18.15 8.59
C ARG A 159 -25.57 -18.29 9.86
N ARG A 160 -24.28 -18.60 9.72
CA ARG A 160 -23.35 -18.80 10.82
C ARG A 160 -22.04 -18.09 10.55
N HIS A 161 -21.48 -17.44 11.55
CA HIS A 161 -20.12 -16.90 11.50
C HIS A 161 -19.14 -17.89 12.13
N VAL A 162 -18.18 -18.35 11.34
CA VAL A 162 -17.07 -19.22 11.75
C VAL A 162 -15.85 -18.34 11.95
N ALA A 163 -15.28 -18.33 13.16
CA ALA A 163 -14.06 -17.58 13.43
C ALA A 163 -12.89 -18.20 12.67
N VAL A 164 -12.27 -17.41 11.80
CA VAL A 164 -11.10 -17.80 11.00
C VAL A 164 -10.19 -16.59 11.02
N GLN A 165 -9.26 -16.57 11.96
CA GLN A 165 -8.34 -15.45 12.13
C GLN A 165 -7.15 -15.60 11.19
N SER A 166 -6.90 -14.57 10.39
CA SER A 166 -5.70 -14.49 9.56
C SER A 166 -5.28 -13.04 9.45
N THR A 167 -3.98 -12.81 9.30
CA THR A 167 -3.44 -11.46 9.16
C THR A 167 -2.59 -11.37 7.91
N THR A 168 -2.59 -10.22 7.27
CA THR A 168 -1.70 -9.94 6.15
C THR A 168 -1.18 -8.51 6.23
N ARG A 169 -0.03 -8.27 5.61
CA ARG A 169 0.58 -6.94 5.49
C ARG A 169 0.53 -6.48 4.04
N VAL A 170 0.00 -5.30 3.81
CA VAL A 170 -0.02 -4.67 2.49
C VAL A 170 1.14 -3.70 2.40
N TYR A 171 2.05 -3.97 1.47
CA TYR A 171 3.21 -3.15 1.18
C TYR A 171 2.96 -2.24 -0.03
N PRO A 172 3.74 -1.16 -0.20
CA PRO A 172 3.79 -0.44 -1.48
C PRO A 172 4.10 -1.41 -2.62
N ASP A 173 3.50 -1.22 -3.79
CA ASP A 173 3.80 -2.05 -4.96
C ASP A 173 5.17 -1.68 -5.56
N PHE A 174 6.21 -2.16 -4.89
CA PHE A 174 7.58 -2.00 -5.33
C PHE A 174 7.87 -2.85 -6.59
N ALA A 175 7.06 -3.89 -6.86
CA ALA A 175 7.18 -4.70 -8.09
C ALA A 175 6.78 -3.93 -9.35
N ARG A 176 5.75 -3.07 -9.27
CA ARG A 176 5.41 -2.11 -10.35
C ARG A 176 6.58 -1.16 -10.64
N LEU A 177 7.40 -0.83 -9.64
CA LEU A 177 8.66 -0.09 -9.83
C LEU A 177 9.76 -0.95 -10.48
N TYR A 178 9.84 -2.25 -10.15
CA TYR A 178 10.78 -3.22 -10.75
C TYR A 178 10.60 -3.42 -12.26
N GLY A 179 9.37 -3.42 -12.77
CA GLY A 179 9.09 -3.71 -14.17
C GLY A 179 9.64 -2.64 -15.13
N GLY A 180 8.99 -1.48 -15.20
CA GLY A 180 9.35 -0.43 -16.18
C GLY A 180 10.46 0.50 -15.70
N GLN A 181 10.35 0.99 -14.46
CA GLN A 181 11.20 2.08 -13.98
C GLN A 181 12.59 1.61 -13.56
N LEU A 182 12.74 0.45 -12.93
CA LEU A 182 14.06 -0.06 -12.57
C LEU A 182 14.84 -0.65 -13.75
N LEU A 183 14.18 -1.31 -14.73
CA LEU A 183 14.84 -1.65 -15.99
C LEU A 183 15.24 -0.40 -16.77
N ALA A 184 14.39 0.64 -16.78
CA ALA A 184 14.76 1.93 -17.35
C ALA A 184 15.91 2.59 -16.57
N VAL A 185 15.93 2.50 -15.24
CA VAL A 185 17.04 3.01 -14.41
C VAL A 185 18.31 2.20 -14.62
N ASP A 186 18.26 0.87 -14.70
CA ASP A 186 19.43 0.01 -14.97
C ASP A 186 19.96 0.24 -16.39
N ASN A 187 19.08 0.33 -17.38
CA ASN A 187 19.43 0.71 -18.75
C ASN A 187 19.96 2.14 -18.80
N TRP A 188 19.38 3.09 -18.08
CA TRP A 188 19.80 4.49 -18.06
C TRP A 188 21.11 4.69 -17.29
N LEU A 189 21.32 3.99 -16.17
CA LEU A 189 22.60 3.91 -15.46
C LEU A 189 23.68 3.34 -16.38
N SER A 190 23.35 2.28 -17.13
CA SER A 190 24.25 1.68 -18.13
C SER A 190 24.54 2.65 -19.29
N GLN A 191 23.53 3.35 -19.82
CA GLN A 191 23.64 4.35 -20.90
C GLN A 191 24.37 5.63 -20.46
N LEU A 192 24.22 6.04 -19.20
CA LEU A 192 24.94 7.17 -18.59
C LEU A 192 26.42 6.84 -18.33
N GLY A 193 26.91 5.67 -18.76
CA GLY A 193 28.25 5.19 -18.48
C GLY A 193 28.52 4.96 -17.00
N VAL A 194 27.47 4.89 -16.16
CA VAL A 194 27.57 4.57 -14.73
C VAL A 194 27.69 3.05 -14.59
N ARG A 195 28.74 2.48 -15.21
CA ARG A 195 29.43 1.39 -14.53
C ARG A 195 29.98 1.99 -13.23
N GLN A 196 30.13 1.17 -12.19
CA GLN A 196 31.15 1.45 -11.17
C GLN A 196 32.51 1.46 -11.88
N LEU A 197 32.80 2.51 -12.63
CA LEU A 197 34.16 2.85 -12.99
C LEU A 197 34.75 3.30 -11.67
N GLN A 198 35.49 2.38 -11.04
CA GLN A 198 36.47 2.74 -10.02
C GLN A 198 37.28 3.90 -10.60
N ARG A 199 36.96 5.12 -10.17
CA ARG A 199 37.76 6.28 -10.51
C ARG A 199 39.06 6.10 -9.75
N ARG A 200 40.11 5.71 -10.48
CA ARG A 200 41.49 5.70 -9.99
C ARG A 200 41.81 7.11 -9.51
N GLY A 201 42.25 7.25 -8.26
CA GLY A 201 42.50 8.57 -7.70
C GLY A 201 43.12 8.54 -6.31
N LEU A 202 43.58 9.71 -5.87
CA LEU A 202 44.29 10.03 -4.62
C LEU A 202 43.39 9.89 -3.37
N GLY A 203 42.54 8.87 -3.31
CA GLY A 203 41.69 8.60 -2.15
C GLY A 203 42.49 8.20 -0.91
N MET A 204 41.79 8.03 0.22
CA MET A 204 42.39 7.64 1.51
C MET A 204 42.14 6.15 1.85
N GLU A 205 41.24 5.47 1.15
CA GLU A 205 40.93 4.05 1.39
C GLU A 205 41.85 3.15 0.55
N PHE A 206 42.51 2.19 1.19
CA PHE A 206 43.33 1.19 0.51
C PHE A 206 42.44 0.29 -0.35
N ASN A 207 42.70 0.26 -1.66
CA ASN A 207 42.00 -0.61 -2.60
C ASN A 207 42.77 -1.92 -2.81
N GLN A 208 44.00 -1.82 -3.34
CA GLN A 208 44.83 -2.98 -3.63
C GLN A 208 46.32 -2.63 -3.68
N LEU A 209 47.17 -3.65 -3.64
CA LEU A 209 48.60 -3.53 -3.97
C LEU A 209 48.81 -3.77 -5.46
N ARG A 210 49.59 -2.90 -6.11
CA ARG A 210 50.00 -3.09 -7.51
C ARG A 210 51.46 -2.74 -7.70
N GLU A 211 52.05 -3.18 -8.81
CA GLU A 211 53.38 -2.72 -9.20
C GLU A 211 53.41 -1.20 -9.39
N PHE A 212 54.48 -0.59 -8.88
CA PHE A 212 54.79 0.82 -9.01
C PHE A 212 55.04 1.16 -10.49
N ARG A 213 54.50 2.28 -10.95
CA ARG A 213 54.67 2.77 -12.31
C ARG A 213 55.34 4.13 -12.28
N GLU A 214 56.04 4.46 -13.36
CA GLU A 214 56.57 5.81 -13.55
C GLU A 214 55.41 6.83 -13.52
N GLY A 215 55.54 7.83 -12.63
CA GLY A 215 54.49 8.81 -12.32
C GLY A 215 53.80 8.59 -10.97
N ASP A 216 53.96 7.43 -10.33
CA ASP A 216 53.47 7.19 -8.96
C ASP A 216 54.32 7.95 -7.93
N SER A 217 53.68 8.42 -6.86
CA SER A 217 54.41 9.10 -5.78
C SER A 217 55.19 8.10 -4.94
N LEU A 218 56.45 8.42 -4.59
CA LEU A 218 57.26 7.60 -3.68
C LEU A 218 56.60 7.39 -2.30
N ARG A 219 55.68 8.27 -1.89
CA ARG A 219 54.91 8.13 -0.64
C ARG A 219 53.89 6.99 -0.69
N GLN A 220 53.53 6.51 -1.87
CA GLN A 220 52.57 5.42 -2.06
C GLN A 220 53.24 4.04 -2.02
N ILE A 221 54.58 3.97 -1.97
CA ILE A 221 55.31 2.70 -1.94
C ILE A 221 55.03 1.96 -0.62
N ASP A 222 54.58 0.71 -0.74
CA ASP A 222 54.55 -0.21 0.38
C ASP A 222 55.90 -0.92 0.48
N TRP A 223 56.77 -0.43 1.36
CA TRP A 223 58.11 -0.98 1.55
C TRP A 223 58.11 -2.45 2.01
N LYS A 224 57.07 -2.87 2.74
CA LYS A 224 56.95 -4.24 3.25
C LYS A 224 56.56 -5.23 2.15
N ALA A 225 55.64 -4.85 1.27
CA ALA A 225 55.26 -5.63 0.10
C ALA A 225 56.41 -5.67 -0.93
N THR A 226 57.08 -4.53 -1.14
CA THR A 226 58.26 -4.41 -2.02
C THR A 226 59.39 -5.36 -1.60
N ALA A 227 59.69 -5.42 -0.29
CA ALA A 227 60.72 -6.32 0.23
C ALA A 227 60.41 -7.81 0.02
N ARG A 228 59.13 -8.19 -0.03
CA ARG A 228 58.68 -9.57 -0.25
C ARG A 228 58.67 -9.97 -1.72
N GLN A 229 58.18 -9.09 -2.59
CA GLN A 229 58.04 -9.38 -4.03
C GLN A 229 59.30 -9.07 -4.83
N ARG A 230 60.28 -8.37 -4.23
CA ARG A 230 61.53 -7.90 -4.88
C ARG A 230 61.29 -7.01 -6.11
N THR A 231 60.09 -6.47 -6.24
CA THR A 231 59.70 -5.47 -7.23
C THR A 231 59.03 -4.30 -6.49
N PRO A 232 59.18 -3.04 -6.95
CA PRO A 232 58.54 -1.89 -6.31
C PRO A 232 57.00 -2.02 -6.33
N ILE A 233 56.37 -2.04 -5.16
CA ILE A 233 54.90 -2.16 -4.99
C ILE A 233 54.33 -0.85 -4.43
N ALA A 234 53.29 -0.33 -5.08
CA ALA A 234 52.54 0.84 -4.65
C ALA A 234 51.17 0.43 -4.08
N ARG A 235 50.72 1.16 -3.05
CA ARG A 235 49.33 1.13 -2.56
C ARG A 235 48.45 1.93 -3.51
N GLU A 236 47.47 1.27 -4.12
CA GLU A 236 46.41 1.92 -4.87
C GLU A 236 45.30 2.30 -3.89
N TYR A 237 44.94 3.58 -3.87
CA TYR A 237 43.85 4.10 -3.07
C TYR A 237 42.63 4.35 -3.94
N GLN A 238 41.42 4.20 -3.38
CA GLN A 238 40.16 4.51 -4.03
C GLN A 238 39.48 5.69 -3.31
N ASP A 239 38.81 6.55 -4.08
CA ASP A 239 38.04 7.66 -3.53
C ASP A 239 36.74 7.11 -2.89
N GLU A 240 36.69 7.08 -1.56
CA GLU A 240 35.50 6.75 -0.78
C GLU A 240 34.58 7.97 -0.80
N ARG A 241 33.48 7.90 -1.56
CA ARG A 241 32.40 8.90 -1.50
C ARG A 241 31.11 8.25 -1.10
N ASP A 242 31.15 7.60 0.05
CA ASP A 242 29.94 7.08 0.68
C ASP A 242 29.12 8.24 1.21
N GLN A 243 28.00 8.48 0.55
CA GLN A 243 27.08 9.52 0.95
C GLN A 243 26.04 8.94 1.89
N GLN A 244 25.56 9.79 2.80
CA GLN A 244 24.41 9.47 3.63
C GLN A 244 23.21 10.23 3.09
N ILE A 245 22.12 9.51 2.83
CA ILE A 245 20.85 10.07 2.37
C ILE A 245 19.83 9.85 3.48
N VAL A 246 19.16 10.92 3.89
CA VAL A 246 18.04 10.84 4.84
C VAL A 246 16.81 11.42 4.18
N PHE A 247 15.76 10.62 4.04
CA PHE A 247 14.46 11.14 3.64
C PHE A 247 13.78 11.79 4.84
N MET A 248 13.33 13.03 4.71
CA MET A 248 12.35 13.65 5.60
C MET A 248 11.00 13.63 4.90
N LEU A 249 10.15 12.66 5.26
CA LEU A 249 8.87 12.42 4.59
C LEU A 249 7.72 13.06 5.37
N ASP A 250 7.01 13.98 4.73
CA ASP A 250 5.78 14.58 5.28
C ASP A 250 4.63 13.57 5.29
N CYS A 251 4.02 13.34 6.45
CA CYS A 251 2.80 12.54 6.64
C CYS A 251 1.56 13.40 6.89
N GLY A 252 1.64 14.72 6.71
CA GLY A 252 0.59 15.67 7.04
C GLY A 252 -0.56 15.75 6.04
N ARG A 253 -1.50 16.66 6.33
CA ARG A 253 -2.77 16.79 5.61
C ARG A 253 -2.66 17.06 4.11
N ARG A 254 -1.60 17.76 3.67
CA ARG A 254 -1.44 18.13 2.25
C ARG A 254 -0.91 17.00 1.39
N MET A 255 -0.33 15.97 2.01
CA MET A 255 0.10 14.74 1.34
C MET A 255 -1.08 13.78 1.08
N ARG A 256 -2.29 14.13 1.55
CA ARG A 256 -3.54 13.41 1.28
C ARG A 256 -4.12 13.65 -0.11
N SER A 257 -3.66 14.69 -0.83
CA SER A 257 -4.07 14.93 -2.22
C SER A 257 -3.87 13.67 -3.06
N GLN A 258 -4.77 13.40 -4.00
CA GLN A 258 -4.75 12.19 -4.83
C GLN A 258 -4.66 12.58 -6.31
N ASP A 259 -3.77 11.92 -7.04
CA ASP A 259 -3.63 12.02 -8.49
C ASP A 259 -3.81 10.60 -9.07
N GLY A 260 -5.01 10.29 -9.55
CA GLY A 260 -5.42 8.92 -9.89
C GLY A 260 -5.72 8.08 -8.65
N ASP A 261 -5.30 6.81 -8.65
CA ASP A 261 -5.61 5.86 -7.57
C ASP A 261 -4.70 5.98 -6.34
N LEU A 262 -3.63 6.77 -6.43
CA LEU A 262 -2.62 6.91 -5.38
C LEU A 262 -2.62 8.33 -4.80
N SER A 263 -2.39 8.42 -3.50
CA SER A 263 -2.14 9.71 -2.85
C SER A 263 -0.74 10.23 -3.15
N HIS A 264 -0.54 11.54 -3.00
CA HIS A 264 0.77 12.19 -3.06
C HIS A 264 1.75 11.56 -2.08
N PHE A 265 1.28 11.15 -0.89
CA PHE A 265 2.07 10.38 0.06
C PHE A 265 2.57 9.04 -0.51
N ASP A 266 1.71 8.31 -1.21
CA ASP A 266 2.08 7.02 -1.81
C ASP A 266 3.12 7.20 -2.91
N HIS A 267 2.97 8.25 -3.72
CA HIS A 267 3.96 8.64 -4.72
C HIS A 267 5.30 9.06 -4.09
N ALA A 268 5.27 9.86 -3.03
CA ALA A 268 6.44 10.26 -2.26
C ALA A 268 7.16 9.05 -1.67
N LEU A 269 6.41 8.10 -1.11
CA LEU A 269 6.95 6.89 -0.53
C LEU A 269 7.60 5.99 -1.60
N ASN A 270 6.94 5.80 -2.74
CA ASN A 270 7.49 5.07 -3.88
C ASN A 270 8.78 5.73 -4.39
N ALA A 271 8.83 7.05 -4.47
CA ALA A 271 10.03 7.79 -4.86
C ALA A 271 11.17 7.63 -3.85
N CYS A 272 10.87 7.63 -2.53
CA CYS A 272 11.84 7.33 -1.47
C CYS A 272 12.44 5.94 -1.67
N LEU A 273 11.60 4.91 -1.83
CA LEU A 273 12.03 3.53 -1.98
C LEU A 273 12.86 3.32 -3.25
N LEU A 274 12.45 3.97 -4.35
CA LEU A 274 13.17 3.92 -5.62
C LEU A 274 14.56 4.55 -5.51
N LEU A 275 14.67 5.75 -4.93
CA LEU A 275 15.97 6.38 -4.69
C LEU A 275 16.80 5.58 -3.68
N SER A 276 16.18 5.00 -2.65
CA SER A 276 16.83 4.13 -1.68
C SER A 276 17.52 2.96 -2.36
N TYR A 277 16.81 2.27 -3.26
CA TYR A 277 17.36 1.15 -4.02
C TYR A 277 18.59 1.56 -4.84
N VAL A 278 18.50 2.67 -5.58
CA VAL A 278 19.62 3.18 -6.40
C VAL A 278 20.81 3.59 -5.52
N ALA A 279 20.55 4.31 -4.43
CA ALA A 279 21.60 4.77 -3.53
C ALA A 279 22.33 3.61 -2.84
N LEU A 280 21.58 2.63 -2.31
CA LEU A 280 22.15 1.44 -1.66
C LEU A 280 23.00 0.62 -2.63
N ARG A 281 22.59 0.47 -3.91
CA ARG A 281 23.40 -0.17 -4.96
C ARG A 281 24.68 0.60 -5.29
N GLN A 282 24.65 1.92 -5.13
CA GLN A 282 25.80 2.79 -5.33
C GLN A 282 26.73 2.89 -4.10
N GLY A 283 26.51 2.06 -3.07
CA GLY A 283 27.32 2.00 -1.86
C GLY A 283 26.93 2.98 -0.76
N ASP A 284 25.91 3.82 -0.98
CA ASP A 284 25.53 4.86 -0.04
C ASP A 284 24.66 4.33 1.11
N SER A 285 24.64 5.07 2.21
CA SER A 285 23.76 4.78 3.36
C SER A 285 22.44 5.51 3.21
N VAL A 286 21.34 4.83 3.53
CA VAL A 286 19.99 5.42 3.39
C VAL A 286 19.24 5.30 4.71
N GLY A 287 18.64 6.40 5.15
CA GLY A 287 17.78 6.48 6.33
C GLY A 287 16.48 7.23 6.05
N LEU A 288 15.58 7.24 7.02
CA LEU A 288 14.25 7.83 6.92
C LEU A 288 13.90 8.53 8.23
N ALA A 289 13.29 9.69 8.14
CA ALA A 289 12.61 10.40 9.20
C ALA A 289 11.22 10.81 8.68
N THR A 290 10.16 10.53 9.43
CA THR A 290 8.81 11.01 9.10
C THR A 290 8.39 12.09 10.09
N PHE A 291 7.49 12.97 9.67
CA PHE A 291 6.90 13.99 10.54
C PHE A 291 5.45 14.24 10.17
N ALA A 292 4.71 14.91 11.06
CA ALA A 292 3.26 15.10 10.94
C ALA A 292 2.49 13.77 10.84
N GLY A 293 3.07 12.67 11.32
CA GLY A 293 2.45 11.36 11.42
C GLY A 293 1.59 11.21 12.68
N GLU A 294 0.93 10.05 12.82
CA GLU A 294 0.38 9.66 14.13
C GLU A 294 1.50 9.22 15.06
N GLN A 295 2.48 8.50 14.50
CA GLN A 295 3.72 8.12 15.16
C GLN A 295 4.86 8.39 14.19
N ASP A 296 5.67 9.38 14.52
CA ASP A 296 6.85 9.74 13.74
C ASP A 296 7.94 8.67 13.92
N ARG A 297 8.63 8.32 12.83
CA ARG A 297 9.60 7.24 12.77
C ARG A 297 10.96 7.78 12.36
N TYR A 298 12.01 7.26 12.97
CA TYR A 298 13.38 7.51 12.56
C TYR A 298 14.12 6.19 12.35
N LEU A 299 14.72 6.04 11.16
CA LEU A 299 15.61 4.96 10.79
C LEU A 299 16.97 5.57 10.42
N ALA A 300 18.00 5.21 11.18
CA ALA A 300 19.34 5.69 10.93
C ALA A 300 19.86 5.25 9.54
N PRO A 301 20.69 6.07 8.87
CA PRO A 301 21.27 5.68 7.58
C PRO A 301 22.23 4.51 7.72
N VAL A 302 21.91 3.40 7.03
CA VAL A 302 22.74 2.18 6.99
C VAL A 302 22.94 1.76 5.53
N LYS A 303 24.08 1.11 5.25
CA LYS A 303 24.40 0.56 3.93
C LYS A 303 23.85 -0.85 3.77
N GLY A 304 23.85 -1.32 2.52
CA GLY A 304 23.66 -2.73 2.19
C GLY A 304 22.22 -3.13 1.88
N ALA A 305 22.07 -4.29 1.24
CA ALA A 305 20.80 -4.74 0.70
C ALA A 305 19.70 -4.94 1.76
N GLY A 306 20.08 -5.30 2.99
CA GLY A 306 19.13 -5.47 4.11
C GLY A 306 18.40 -4.18 4.50
N GLN A 307 18.99 -3.01 4.26
CA GLN A 307 18.39 -1.73 4.63
C GLN A 307 17.10 -1.45 3.85
N LEU A 308 17.00 -1.91 2.59
CA LEU A 308 15.79 -1.73 1.81
C LEU A 308 14.59 -2.47 2.43
N ASN A 309 14.81 -3.69 2.91
CA ASN A 309 13.78 -4.47 3.59
C ASN A 309 13.39 -3.83 4.93
N LEU A 310 14.35 -3.25 5.66
CA LEU A 310 14.07 -2.49 6.88
C LEU A 310 13.23 -1.24 6.58
N LEU A 311 13.56 -0.49 5.52
CA LEU A 311 12.77 0.64 5.06
C LEU A 311 11.35 0.22 4.69
N LEU A 312 11.17 -0.81 3.86
CA LEU A 312 9.85 -1.33 3.48
C LEU A 312 9.01 -1.72 4.69
N ASN A 313 9.59 -2.44 5.66
CA ASN A 313 8.90 -2.81 6.90
C ASN A 313 8.67 -1.63 7.85
N SER A 314 9.41 -0.53 7.69
CA SER A 314 9.22 0.70 8.47
C SER A 314 8.19 1.64 7.84
N VAL A 315 7.74 1.39 6.61
CA VAL A 315 6.83 2.29 5.88
C VAL A 315 5.50 1.66 5.45
N TYR A 316 5.37 0.33 5.54
CA TYR A 316 4.18 -0.37 5.01
C TYR A 316 2.86 0.09 5.66
N ASP A 317 2.87 0.49 6.92
CA ASP A 317 1.71 0.95 7.68
C ASP A 317 1.73 2.46 7.93
N LEU A 318 2.65 3.21 7.31
CA LEU A 318 2.59 4.67 7.36
C LEU A 318 1.39 5.17 6.55
N GLN A 319 0.63 6.05 7.21
CA GLN A 319 -0.56 6.70 6.68
C GLN A 319 -0.49 8.20 6.91
N THR A 320 -1.16 8.95 6.05
CA THR A 320 -1.28 10.40 6.21
C THR A 320 -2.25 10.77 7.31
N THR A 321 -1.99 11.89 7.97
CA THR A 321 -2.84 12.44 9.03
C THR A 321 -3.54 13.71 8.58
N ARG A 322 -4.39 14.26 9.44
CA ARG A 322 -5.00 15.58 9.24
C ARG A 322 -4.16 16.70 9.86
N LYS A 323 -3.01 16.39 10.45
CA LYS A 323 -2.14 17.36 11.12
C LYS A 323 -1.44 18.24 10.07
N PRO A 324 -1.25 19.54 10.33
CA PRO A 324 -0.36 20.36 9.53
C PRO A 324 1.10 19.91 9.71
N ALA A 325 1.93 20.20 8.72
CA ALA A 325 3.38 20.02 8.79
C ALA A 325 4.00 21.11 9.68
N ASP A 326 4.72 20.72 10.72
CA ASP A 326 5.58 21.61 11.54
C ASP A 326 7.04 21.33 11.16
N TYR A 327 7.57 22.13 10.25
CA TYR A 327 8.91 21.93 9.70
C TYR A 327 9.99 22.20 10.74
N SER A 328 9.75 23.15 11.64
CA SER A 328 10.68 23.50 12.71
C SER A 328 10.88 22.34 13.68
N SER A 329 9.79 21.70 14.09
CA SER A 329 9.80 20.50 14.94
C SER A 329 10.43 19.31 14.22
N ALA A 330 10.07 19.07 12.96
CA ALA A 330 10.65 18.00 12.15
C ALA A 330 12.19 18.11 12.04
N VAL A 331 12.71 19.32 11.80
CA VAL A 331 14.16 19.57 11.72
C VAL A 331 14.83 19.36 13.09
N ARG A 332 14.24 19.84 14.19
CA ARG A 332 14.77 19.59 15.55
C ARG A 332 14.83 18.09 15.86
N GLN A 333 13.76 17.36 15.56
CA GLN A 333 13.67 15.92 15.79
C GLN A 333 14.71 15.14 14.98
N LEU A 334 15.02 15.56 13.74
CA LEU A 334 16.07 14.93 12.94
C LEU A 334 17.47 15.23 13.46
N MET A 335 17.77 16.48 13.83
CA MET A 335 19.11 16.89 14.23
C MET A 335 19.57 16.30 15.58
N VAL A 336 18.64 15.82 16.41
CA VAL A 336 18.99 15.17 17.69
C VAL A 336 19.72 13.84 17.47
N PRO A 337 19.13 12.83 16.81
CA PRO A 337 19.79 11.55 16.55
C PRO A 337 20.82 11.63 15.42
N HIS A 338 20.65 12.56 14.46
CA HIS A 338 21.47 12.57 13.24
C HIS A 338 22.51 13.70 13.24
N LYS A 339 23.78 13.36 13.47
CA LYS A 339 24.89 14.33 13.55
C LYS A 339 25.80 14.36 12.32
N LYS A 340 25.80 13.30 11.51
CA LYS A 340 26.69 13.19 10.35
C LYS A 340 26.14 14.03 9.19
N ARG A 341 27.03 14.67 8.43
CA ARG A 341 26.65 15.38 7.21
C ARG A 341 25.99 14.41 6.24
N SER A 342 24.89 14.84 5.64
CA SER A 342 24.07 14.01 4.75
C SER A 342 23.36 14.85 3.71
N LEU A 343 22.94 14.21 2.63
CA LEU A 343 21.88 14.71 1.78
C LEU A 343 20.55 14.45 2.47
N VAL A 344 19.88 15.50 2.94
CA VAL A 344 18.52 15.40 3.46
C VAL A 344 17.54 15.75 2.35
N VAL A 345 16.67 14.81 2.00
CA VAL A 345 15.62 14.98 0.98
C VAL A 345 14.30 15.20 1.71
N LEU A 346 13.87 16.46 1.81
CA LEU A 346 12.58 16.85 2.37
C LEU A 346 11.50 16.68 1.30
N ILE A 347 10.57 15.76 1.48
CA ILE A 347 9.51 15.47 0.52
C ILE A 347 8.18 15.89 1.12
N THR A 348 7.53 16.87 0.49
CA THR A 348 6.34 17.55 1.02
C THR A 348 5.53 18.18 -0.12
N ASN A 349 4.33 18.68 0.19
CA ASN A 349 3.53 19.53 -0.68
C ASN A 349 3.51 20.96 -0.12
N LEU A 350 4.42 21.80 -0.63
CA LEU A 350 4.57 23.17 -0.16
C LEU A 350 3.43 24.08 -0.56
N ARG A 351 3.05 24.98 0.35
CA ARG A 351 2.17 26.12 0.06
C ARG A 351 2.78 27.42 0.57
N ASP A 352 2.27 28.54 0.05
CA ASP A 352 2.68 29.90 0.39
C ASP A 352 2.61 30.20 1.90
N GLU A 353 1.65 29.61 2.61
CA GLU A 353 1.52 29.66 4.07
C GLU A 353 2.77 29.18 4.84
N ASP A 354 3.63 28.37 4.22
CA ASP A 354 4.77 27.75 4.89
C ASP A 354 6.02 28.64 4.91
N ASP A 355 6.03 29.76 4.20
CA ASP A 355 7.25 30.46 3.76
C ASP A 355 8.26 30.74 4.88
N GLU A 356 7.86 31.47 5.93
CA GLU A 356 8.80 31.89 6.97
C GLU A 356 9.29 30.73 7.84
N GLU A 357 8.37 29.84 8.26
CA GLU A 357 8.67 28.72 9.13
C GLU A 357 9.55 27.69 8.43
N LEU A 358 9.19 27.32 7.20
CA LEU A 358 9.97 26.42 6.36
C LEU A 358 11.35 26.99 6.09
N LEU A 359 11.45 28.28 5.74
CA LEU A 359 12.73 28.90 5.44
C LEU A 359 13.66 28.87 6.66
N ALA A 360 13.15 29.20 7.85
CA ALA A 360 13.92 29.12 9.09
C ALA A 360 14.40 27.69 9.38
N ALA A 361 13.49 26.72 9.29
CA ALA A 361 13.78 25.30 9.56
C ALA A 361 14.81 24.73 8.58
N VAL A 362 14.62 24.94 7.27
CA VAL A 362 15.52 24.41 6.23
C VAL A 362 16.87 25.13 6.30
N ARG A 363 16.93 26.44 6.59
CA ARG A 363 18.22 27.13 6.85
C ARG A 363 18.97 26.54 8.02
N GLN A 364 18.28 26.22 9.11
CA GLN A 364 18.90 25.56 10.27
C GLN A 364 19.47 24.19 9.89
N LEU A 365 18.69 23.39 9.16
CA LEU A 365 19.12 22.09 8.66
C LEU A 365 20.31 22.20 7.69
N GLY A 366 20.29 23.22 6.82
CA GLY A 366 21.32 23.53 5.83
C GLY A 366 22.71 23.86 6.40
N LYS A 367 22.79 24.24 7.68
CA LYS A 367 24.07 24.48 8.37
C LYS A 367 24.91 23.21 8.50
N HIS A 368 24.27 22.05 8.61
CA HIS A 368 24.92 20.77 8.85
C HIS A 368 24.77 19.78 7.69
N HIS A 369 23.68 19.89 6.94
CA HIS A 369 23.31 18.95 5.88
C HIS A 369 23.14 19.67 4.55
N ARG A 370 23.29 18.95 3.44
CA ARG A 370 22.83 19.44 2.14
C ARG A 370 21.34 19.12 2.02
N VAL A 371 20.51 20.12 1.78
CA VAL A 371 19.05 19.93 1.75
C VAL A 371 18.54 20.00 0.31
N LEU A 372 17.72 19.02 -0.07
CA LEU A 372 16.91 19.01 -1.28
C LEU A 372 15.45 19.03 -0.86
N ILE A 373 14.71 20.06 -1.27
CA ILE A 373 13.27 20.13 -1.07
C ILE A 373 12.59 19.59 -2.34
N ALA A 374 11.93 18.45 -2.21
CA ALA A 374 11.13 17.86 -3.26
C ALA A 374 9.65 18.19 -3.00
N SER A 375 9.19 19.24 -3.67
CA SER A 375 7.85 19.79 -3.53
C SER A 375 6.93 19.14 -4.57
N LEU A 376 5.97 18.35 -4.11
CA LEU A 376 4.92 17.79 -4.98
C LEU A 376 3.91 18.87 -5.36
N ARG A 377 3.39 18.78 -6.59
CA ARG A 377 2.26 19.60 -7.08
C ARG A 377 1.20 18.70 -7.71
N GLU A 378 -0.07 19.07 -7.57
CA GLU A 378 -1.21 18.34 -8.10
C GLU A 378 -1.30 18.44 -9.63
N GLU A 379 -1.63 17.32 -10.31
CA GLU A 379 -1.77 17.26 -11.78
C GLU A 379 -2.96 18.13 -12.28
N VAL A 380 -4.00 18.29 -11.47
CA VAL A 380 -5.19 19.10 -11.78
C VAL A 380 -4.86 20.58 -12.08
N LEU A 381 -3.80 21.12 -11.48
CA LEU A 381 -3.38 22.50 -11.70
C LEU A 381 -2.85 22.70 -13.12
N ASP A 382 -2.17 21.69 -13.66
CA ASP A 382 -1.66 21.72 -15.03
C ASP A 382 -2.81 21.54 -16.05
N SER A 383 -3.83 20.74 -15.73
CA SER A 383 -5.01 20.58 -16.59
C SER A 383 -5.84 21.86 -16.65
N LEU A 384 -6.15 22.47 -15.50
CA LEU A 384 -6.90 23.73 -15.44
C LEU A 384 -6.21 24.85 -16.22
N ARG A 385 -4.87 24.89 -16.22
CA ARG A 385 -4.09 25.88 -16.97
C ARG A 385 -4.19 25.70 -18.50
N GLN A 386 -4.46 24.49 -18.97
CA GLN A 386 -4.49 24.15 -20.41
C GLN A 386 -5.92 24.08 -20.96
N SER A 387 -6.92 23.95 -20.11
CA SER A 387 -8.33 23.89 -20.50
C SER A 387 -8.79 25.22 -21.10
N PRO A 388 -9.61 25.20 -22.18
CA PRO A 388 -10.23 26.40 -22.70
C PRO A 388 -11.22 26.97 -21.68
N VAL A 389 -11.30 28.30 -21.61
CA VAL A 389 -12.23 29.01 -20.72
C VAL A 389 -13.40 29.56 -21.54
N GLN A 390 -14.60 29.07 -21.27
CA GLN A 390 -15.84 29.41 -21.97
C GLN A 390 -16.91 29.98 -21.03
N THR A 391 -16.88 29.61 -19.74
CA THR A 391 -17.84 30.06 -18.74
C THR A 391 -17.20 30.91 -17.63
N ALA A 392 -18.02 31.64 -16.87
CA ALA A 392 -17.54 32.42 -15.73
C ALA A 392 -16.96 31.53 -14.62
N ASP A 393 -17.56 30.36 -14.38
CA ASP A 393 -17.06 29.39 -13.40
C ASP A 393 -15.69 28.83 -13.83
N GLU A 394 -15.53 28.47 -15.10
CA GLU A 394 -14.23 28.06 -15.65
C GLU A 394 -13.17 29.17 -15.55
N ALA A 395 -13.59 30.44 -15.72
CA ALA A 395 -12.69 31.58 -15.57
C ALA A 395 -12.22 31.73 -14.10
N LEU A 396 -13.12 31.52 -13.13
CA LEU A 396 -12.79 31.54 -11.71
C LEU A 396 -11.82 30.41 -11.34
N GLU A 397 -12.07 29.18 -11.81
CA GLU A 397 -11.18 28.04 -11.60
C GLU A 397 -9.79 28.28 -12.20
N TYR A 398 -9.74 28.79 -13.44
CA TYR A 398 -8.50 29.15 -14.11
C TYR A 398 -7.72 30.22 -13.34
N CYS A 399 -8.37 31.33 -12.96
CA CYS A 399 -7.74 32.40 -12.20
C CYS A 399 -7.24 31.92 -10.84
N GLY A 400 -8.00 31.05 -10.15
CA GLY A 400 -7.59 30.40 -8.92
C GLY A 400 -6.34 29.54 -9.09
N ALA A 401 -6.30 28.71 -10.14
CA ALA A 401 -5.14 27.87 -10.46
C ALA A 401 -3.89 28.70 -10.77
N ILE A 402 -4.03 29.77 -11.57
CA ILE A 402 -2.91 30.69 -11.87
C ILE A 402 -2.43 31.41 -10.61
N SER A 403 -3.33 31.91 -9.78
CA SER A 403 -2.99 32.56 -8.51
C SER A 403 -2.19 31.61 -7.60
N PHE A 404 -2.66 30.38 -7.46
CA PHE A 404 -1.98 29.33 -6.68
C PHE A 404 -0.59 29.01 -7.23
N LEU A 405 -0.46 28.81 -8.54
CA LEU A 405 0.82 28.52 -9.19
C LEU A 405 1.83 29.68 -9.07
N ASN A 406 1.35 30.93 -9.12
CA ASN A 406 2.18 32.12 -8.94
C ASN A 406 2.68 32.23 -7.49
N ALA A 407 1.81 32.01 -6.51
CA ALA A 407 2.18 32.02 -5.10
C ALA A 407 3.24 30.93 -4.80
N ARG A 408 3.04 29.73 -5.35
CA ARG A 408 3.99 28.62 -5.25
C ARG A 408 5.33 28.92 -5.91
N THR A 409 5.32 29.48 -7.12
CA THR A 409 6.56 29.89 -7.83
C THR A 409 7.32 30.93 -7.01
N SER A 410 6.63 31.91 -6.45
CA SER A 410 7.23 32.95 -5.60
C SER A 410 7.89 32.38 -4.34
N LEU A 411 7.24 31.40 -3.69
CA LEU A 411 7.84 30.65 -2.58
C LEU A 411 9.12 29.91 -3.00
N HIS A 412 9.07 29.19 -4.12
CA HIS A 412 10.24 28.47 -4.62
C HIS A 412 11.41 29.42 -4.96
N ASP A 413 11.13 30.58 -5.56
CA ASP A 413 12.17 31.55 -5.91
C ASP A 413 12.80 32.19 -4.68
N ARG A 414 12.02 32.48 -3.64
CA ARG A 414 12.56 32.93 -2.34
C ARG A 414 13.48 31.90 -1.71
N LEU A 415 13.06 30.64 -1.66
CA LEU A 415 13.88 29.54 -1.13
C LEU A 415 15.16 29.35 -1.97
N ARG A 416 15.10 29.45 -3.31
CA ARG A 416 16.28 29.39 -4.20
C ARG A 416 17.23 30.56 -3.98
N ALA A 417 16.71 31.78 -3.80
CA ALA A 417 17.50 32.96 -3.48
C ALA A 417 18.28 32.80 -2.16
N GLN A 418 17.81 31.91 -1.29
CA GLN A 418 18.46 31.53 -0.03
C GLN A 418 19.40 30.31 -0.17
N GLY A 419 19.72 29.91 -1.40
CA GLY A 419 20.65 28.83 -1.70
C GLY A 419 20.07 27.43 -1.58
N MET A 420 18.76 27.28 -1.40
CA MET A 420 18.13 25.97 -1.26
C MET A 420 17.92 25.29 -2.61
N ALA A 421 18.26 24.00 -2.67
CA ALA A 421 17.95 23.19 -3.82
C ALA A 421 16.48 22.74 -3.74
N ILE A 422 15.70 23.06 -4.77
CA ILE A 422 14.28 22.72 -4.84
C ILE A 422 13.99 21.99 -6.14
N MET A 423 13.12 21.00 -6.05
CA MET A 423 12.52 20.27 -7.14
C MET A 423 11.01 20.45 -7.05
N ASP A 424 10.41 20.95 -8.11
CA ASP A 424 8.95 20.99 -8.29
C ASP A 424 8.57 19.86 -9.24
N ALA A 425 7.83 18.86 -8.76
CA ALA A 425 7.56 17.65 -9.52
C ALA A 425 6.12 17.18 -9.36
N ARG A 426 5.57 16.62 -10.44
CA ARG A 426 4.31 15.86 -10.37
C ARG A 426 4.55 14.51 -9.69
N PRO A 427 3.53 13.89 -9.07
CA PRO A 427 3.72 12.68 -8.27
C PRO A 427 4.33 11.51 -9.05
N LYS A 428 3.98 11.35 -10.34
CA LYS A 428 4.54 10.31 -11.24
C LYS A 428 6.01 10.56 -11.63
N GLU A 429 6.47 11.81 -11.59
CA GLU A 429 7.80 12.21 -12.05
C GLU A 429 8.83 12.30 -10.91
N LEU A 430 8.36 12.36 -9.67
CA LEU A 430 9.19 12.58 -8.49
C LEU A 430 10.34 11.56 -8.37
N GLY A 431 10.05 10.27 -8.52
CA GLY A 431 11.05 9.19 -8.44
C GLY A 431 12.21 9.36 -9.45
N PRO A 432 11.92 9.37 -10.76
CA PRO A 432 12.94 9.59 -11.79
C PRO A 432 13.72 10.90 -11.60
N GLN A 433 13.06 12.01 -11.26
CA GLN A 433 13.73 13.29 -11.06
C GLN A 433 14.66 13.27 -9.83
N LEU A 434 14.24 12.65 -8.72
CA LEU A 434 15.08 12.49 -7.53
C LEU A 434 16.34 11.69 -7.82
N ILE A 435 16.22 10.57 -8.54
CA ILE A 435 17.38 9.77 -8.97
C ILE A 435 18.32 10.61 -9.85
N ALA A 436 17.77 11.32 -10.84
CA ALA A 436 18.55 12.18 -11.73
C ALA A 436 19.35 13.22 -10.95
N ARG A 437 18.69 13.90 -10.00
CA ARG A 437 19.31 14.94 -9.18
C ARG A 437 20.42 14.36 -8.30
N TYR A 438 20.16 13.25 -7.63
CA TYR A 438 21.14 12.56 -6.79
C TYR A 438 22.38 12.11 -7.60
N LEU A 439 22.18 11.42 -8.74
CA LEU A 439 23.29 10.95 -9.57
C LEU A 439 24.12 12.11 -10.13
N ASN A 440 23.48 13.20 -10.55
CA ASN A 440 24.19 14.39 -11.03
C ASN A 440 25.05 15.02 -9.93
N TRP A 441 24.52 15.15 -8.71
CA TRP A 441 25.31 15.67 -7.59
C TRP A 441 26.44 14.74 -7.15
N LYS A 442 26.21 13.43 -7.18
CA LYS A 442 27.24 12.42 -6.91
C LYS A 442 28.37 12.49 -7.95
N LYS A 443 28.03 12.56 -9.25
CA LYS A 443 29.00 12.72 -10.34
C LYS A 443 29.81 14.01 -10.24
N ALA A 444 29.15 15.11 -9.87
CA ALA A 444 29.78 16.42 -9.68
C ALA A 444 30.62 16.53 -8.40
N GLY A 445 30.50 15.59 -7.47
CA GLY A 445 31.21 15.66 -6.18
C GLY A 445 30.71 16.73 -5.24
N THR A 446 29.42 17.05 -5.32
CA THR A 446 28.80 18.15 -4.56
C THR A 446 28.00 17.69 -3.34
N LEU A 447 28.00 16.38 -3.07
CA LEU A 447 27.32 15.75 -1.93
C LEU A 447 28.23 15.72 -0.69
#